data_AF-A0A8H4UR75-F1
#
_entry.id   AF-A0A8H4UR75-F1
#
_cell.length_a   1.000
_cell.length_b   1.000
_cell.length_c   1.000
_cell.angle_alpha   90.00
_cell.angle_beta   90.00
_cell.angle_gamma   90.00
#
_symmetry.space_group_name_H-M   'P 1'
#
loop_
_entity.id
_entity.type
_entity.pdbx_description
1 polymer ?
#
loop_
_entity_poly.entity_id
_entity_poly.type
_entity_poly.pdbx_seq_one_letter_code
_entity_poly.pdbx_strand_id
1 'polypeptide(L)'
;MTFVGCCITWPILFPINATGGVGNSQFDILSMSNVKNKAKYFAHAFVGWIFFGFVFFLVTRESIFYINLRQAYAFSPAYANRLSSRTVLFSSVPQDYLDEKKLRRMFGTDRVKNVWIATDTSELEEKVKDRDAAAMKLEGAETSLIKQANVNRNKALKKNANADEQLEAAGDHTESGSVAARWVKPKDRPTHRLKFLIGKKVDTIDWARAEIERLNPEIKEEQEKHRVADAKKVSAV
;
A
#
# COMPACT_ATOMS: atom_id res chain seq x y z
N MET A 1 -25.38 -12.85 -16.40
CA MET A 1 -26.57 -11.99 -16.61
C MET A 1 -26.79 -11.66 -18.08
N THR A 2 -25.82 -11.03 -18.76
CA THR A 2 -25.95 -10.55 -20.15
C THR A 2 -26.25 -11.65 -21.16
N PHE A 3 -25.50 -12.76 -21.13
CA PHE A 3 -25.70 -13.89 -22.03
C PHE A 3 -27.11 -14.51 -21.92
N VAL A 4 -27.55 -14.84 -20.71
CA VAL A 4 -28.90 -15.39 -20.46
C VAL A 4 -29.98 -14.36 -20.79
N GLY A 5 -29.72 -13.07 -20.55
CA GLY A 5 -30.59 -11.97 -20.97
C GLY A 5 -30.79 -11.91 -22.48
N CYS A 6 -29.74 -12.11 -23.28
CA CYS A 6 -29.83 -12.21 -24.73
C CYS A 6 -30.66 -13.44 -25.15
N CYS A 7 -30.48 -14.59 -24.49
CA CYS A 7 -31.27 -15.79 -24.76
C CYS A 7 -32.77 -15.63 -24.43
N ILE A 8 -33.13 -14.79 -23.46
CA ILE A 8 -34.54 -14.50 -23.11
C ILE A 8 -35.13 -13.46 -24.07
N THR A 9 -34.39 -12.38 -24.34
CA THR A 9 -34.93 -11.21 -25.04
C THR A 9 -34.88 -11.35 -26.56
N TRP A 10 -33.80 -11.90 -27.15
CA TRP A 10 -33.64 -11.92 -28.61
C TRP A 10 -34.65 -12.81 -29.34
N PRO A 11 -34.96 -14.04 -28.89
CA PRO A 11 -35.93 -14.89 -29.58
C PRO A 11 -37.35 -14.31 -29.60
N ILE A 12 -37.68 -13.43 -28.65
CA ILE A 12 -39.02 -12.84 -28.52
C ILE A 12 -39.07 -11.45 -29.14
N LEU A 13 -38.12 -10.57 -28.80
CA LEU A 13 -38.15 -9.17 -29.23
C LEU A 13 -37.67 -8.97 -30.68
N PHE A 14 -36.71 -9.76 -31.18
CA PHE A 14 -36.26 -9.58 -32.56
C PHE A 14 -37.37 -9.91 -33.59
N PRO A 15 -38.11 -11.03 -33.48
CA PRO A 15 -39.23 -11.27 -34.40
C PRO A 15 -40.36 -10.25 -34.26
N ILE A 16 -40.66 -9.78 -33.04
CA ILE A 16 -41.74 -8.82 -32.78
C ILE A 16 -41.39 -7.44 -33.37
N ASN A 17 -40.15 -7.00 -33.20
CA ASN A 17 -39.67 -5.72 -33.74
C ASN A 17 -39.49 -5.79 -35.25
N ALA A 18 -38.96 -6.90 -35.77
CA ALA A 18 -38.75 -7.06 -37.21
C ALA A 18 -40.06 -7.08 -38.01
N THR A 19 -41.12 -7.67 -37.42
CA THR A 19 -42.48 -7.67 -38.01
C THR A 19 -43.30 -6.41 -37.67
N GLY A 20 -42.67 -5.35 -37.15
CA GLY A 20 -43.33 -4.18 -36.58
C GLY A 20 -44.07 -3.28 -37.59
N GLY A 21 -43.72 -3.35 -38.87
CA GLY A 21 -44.50 -2.78 -39.98
C GLY A 21 -44.35 -1.27 -40.24
N VAL A 22 -43.33 -0.62 -39.68
CA VAL A 22 -43.01 0.80 -39.95
C VAL A 22 -42.08 0.97 -41.17
N GLY A 23 -41.30 -0.06 -41.53
CA GLY A 23 -40.47 -0.08 -42.73
C GLY A 23 -39.03 0.41 -42.53
N ASN A 24 -38.56 0.48 -41.28
CA ASN A 24 -37.18 0.84 -40.97
C ASN A 24 -36.21 -0.26 -41.46
N SER A 25 -35.02 0.14 -41.91
CA SER A 25 -33.99 -0.76 -42.44
C SER A 25 -32.80 -0.90 -41.48
N GLN A 26 -31.95 -1.90 -41.72
CA GLN A 26 -30.72 -2.14 -40.95
C GLN A 26 -30.99 -2.36 -39.44
N PHE A 27 -30.23 -1.73 -38.54
CA PHE A 27 -30.40 -1.91 -37.10
C PHE A 27 -31.72 -1.34 -36.56
N ASP A 28 -32.32 -0.37 -37.25
CA ASP A 28 -33.58 0.24 -36.84
C ASP A 28 -34.78 -0.71 -36.98
N ILE A 29 -34.62 -1.83 -37.70
CA ILE A 29 -35.62 -2.90 -37.77
C ILE A 29 -35.81 -3.60 -36.42
N LEU A 30 -34.78 -3.62 -35.58
CA LEU A 30 -34.78 -4.26 -34.26
C LEU A 30 -35.16 -3.31 -33.12
N SER A 31 -35.31 -2.02 -33.42
CA SER A 31 -35.70 -1.01 -32.44
C SER A 31 -37.20 -1.08 -32.15
N MET A 32 -37.58 -0.72 -30.92
CA MET A 32 -38.98 -0.56 -30.50
C MET A 32 -39.74 0.45 -31.39
N SER A 33 -39.02 1.38 -32.02
CA SER A 33 -39.54 2.36 -32.98
C SER A 33 -40.18 1.73 -34.23
N ASN A 34 -39.77 0.51 -34.61
CA ASN A 34 -40.30 -0.16 -35.81
C ASN A 34 -41.71 -0.75 -35.60
N VAL A 35 -42.28 -0.68 -34.39
CA VAL A 35 -43.55 -1.32 -34.02
C VAL A 35 -44.74 -0.35 -34.15
N LYS A 36 -45.61 -0.57 -35.14
CA LYS A 36 -46.82 0.25 -35.35
C LYS A 36 -48.03 -0.21 -34.53
N ASN A 37 -48.13 -1.52 -34.23
CA ASN A 37 -49.30 -2.10 -33.56
C ASN A 37 -49.19 -1.94 -32.03
N LYS A 38 -50.20 -1.31 -31.41
CA LYS A 38 -50.29 -1.13 -29.95
C LYS A 38 -50.23 -2.45 -29.17
N ALA A 39 -50.78 -3.53 -29.71
CA ALA A 39 -50.78 -4.84 -29.06
C ALA A 39 -49.37 -5.44 -28.90
N LYS A 40 -48.45 -5.15 -29.83
CA LYS A 40 -47.07 -5.66 -29.80
C LYS A 40 -46.23 -5.02 -28.69
N TYR A 41 -46.60 -3.83 -28.20
CA TYR A 41 -45.93 -3.19 -27.06
C TYR A 41 -46.11 -3.95 -25.73
N PHE A 42 -47.21 -4.70 -25.57
CA PHE A 42 -47.39 -5.55 -24.38
C PHE A 42 -46.36 -6.67 -24.30
N ALA A 43 -45.83 -7.15 -25.44
CA ALA A 43 -44.78 -8.14 -25.45
C ALA A 43 -43.47 -7.60 -24.85
N HIS A 44 -43.12 -6.32 -25.10
CA HIS A 44 -41.97 -5.68 -24.47
C HIS A 44 -42.13 -5.57 -22.96
N ALA A 45 -43.33 -5.20 -22.49
CA ALA A 45 -43.63 -5.11 -21.06
C ALA A 45 -43.50 -6.47 -20.37
N PHE A 46 -44.05 -7.53 -20.96
CA PHE A 46 -44.02 -8.87 -20.39
C PHE A 46 -42.60 -9.48 -20.39
N VAL A 47 -41.85 -9.32 -21.48
CA VAL A 47 -40.44 -9.73 -21.54
C VAL A 47 -39.61 -8.95 -20.51
N GLY A 48 -39.90 -7.66 -20.34
CA GLY A 48 -39.30 -6.83 -19.30
C GLY A 48 -39.55 -7.38 -17.90
N TRP A 49 -40.78 -7.77 -17.57
CA TRP A 49 -41.10 -8.39 -16.29
C TRP A 49 -40.40 -9.73 -16.06
N ILE A 50 -40.36 -10.60 -17.07
CA ILE A 50 -39.63 -11.88 -16.99
C ILE A 50 -38.14 -11.64 -16.74
N PHE A 51 -37.53 -10.74 -17.52
CA PHE A 51 -36.11 -10.43 -17.39
C PHE A 51 -35.80 -9.81 -16.02
N PHE A 52 -36.64 -8.89 -15.55
CA PHE A 52 -36.48 -8.26 -14.23
C PHE A 52 -36.66 -9.26 -13.08
N GLY A 53 -37.64 -10.17 -13.18
CA GLY A 53 -37.81 -11.26 -12.23
C GLY A 53 -36.60 -12.21 -12.20
N PHE A 54 -36.04 -12.55 -13.37
CA PHE A 54 -34.80 -13.32 -13.47
C PHE A 54 -33.61 -12.59 -12.85
N VAL A 55 -33.49 -11.28 -13.06
CA VAL A 55 -32.45 -10.44 -12.46
C VAL A 55 -32.54 -10.50 -10.94
N PHE A 56 -33.73 -10.29 -10.36
CA PHE A 56 -33.91 -10.38 -8.91
C PHE A 56 -33.63 -11.77 -8.36
N PHE A 57 -34.07 -12.82 -9.05
CA PHE A 57 -33.78 -14.19 -8.67
C PHE A 57 -32.26 -14.45 -8.63
N LEU A 58 -31.53 -14.04 -9.68
CA LEU A 58 -30.09 -14.22 -9.75
C LEU A 58 -29.37 -13.42 -8.65
N VAL A 59 -29.73 -12.15 -8.46
CA VAL A 59 -29.14 -11.30 -7.41
C VAL A 59 -29.38 -11.92 -6.03
N THR A 60 -30.59 -12.40 -5.76
CA THR A 60 -30.92 -13.02 -4.47
C THR A 60 -30.13 -14.32 -4.27
N ARG A 61 -30.05 -15.18 -5.29
CA ARG A 61 -29.28 -16.44 -5.25
C ARG A 61 -27.80 -16.18 -4.99
N GLU A 62 -27.19 -15.25 -5.74
CA GLU A 62 -25.78 -14.91 -5.56
C GLU A 62 -25.51 -14.22 -4.22
N SER A 63 -26.45 -13.40 -3.72
CA SER A 63 -26.32 -12.75 -2.41
C SER A 63 -26.32 -13.78 -1.28
N ILE A 64 -27.25 -14.76 -1.33
CA ILE A 64 -27.30 -15.85 -0.35
C ILE A 64 -26.03 -16.70 -0.43
N PHE A 65 -25.59 -17.03 -1.64
CA PHE A 65 -24.34 -17.79 -1.85
C PHE A 65 -23.13 -17.04 -1.29
N TYR A 66 -23.01 -15.74 -1.55
CA TYR A 66 -21.95 -14.88 -1.04
C TYR A 66 -21.97 -14.80 0.49
N ILE A 67 -23.13 -14.64 1.12
CA ILE A 67 -23.27 -14.62 2.58
C ILE A 67 -22.75 -15.94 3.17
N ASN A 68 -23.18 -17.07 2.62
CA ASN A 68 -22.77 -18.39 3.09
C ASN A 68 -21.26 -18.61 2.90
N LEU A 69 -20.70 -18.20 1.77
CA LEU A 69 -19.27 -18.30 1.50
C LEU A 69 -18.45 -17.42 2.45
N ARG A 70 -18.89 -16.17 2.67
CA ARG A 70 -18.25 -15.24 3.62
C ARG A 70 -18.29 -15.79 5.04
N GLN A 71 -19.43 -16.35 5.45
CA GLN A 71 -19.60 -16.94 6.76
C GLN A 71 -18.70 -18.17 6.94
N ALA A 72 -18.65 -19.06 5.95
CA ALA A 72 -17.75 -20.21 5.94
C ALA A 72 -16.27 -19.79 6.01
N TYR A 73 -15.89 -18.73 5.29
CA TYR A 73 -14.54 -18.17 5.36
C TYR A 73 -14.23 -17.59 6.74
N ALA A 74 -15.16 -16.84 7.34
CA ALA A 74 -14.99 -16.24 8.67
C ALA A 74 -14.88 -17.29 9.78
N PHE A 75 -15.55 -18.44 9.65
CA PHE A 75 -15.44 -19.56 10.60
C PHE A 75 -14.22 -20.45 10.37
N SER A 76 -13.44 -20.23 9.32
CA SER A 76 -12.24 -21.01 9.09
C SER A 76 -11.19 -20.77 10.20
N PRO A 77 -10.47 -21.81 10.67
CA PRO A 77 -9.43 -21.64 11.68
C PRO A 77 -8.32 -20.67 11.27
N ALA A 78 -8.01 -20.63 9.97
CA ALA A 78 -7.03 -19.68 9.42
C ALA A 78 -7.44 -18.22 9.64
N TYR A 79 -8.72 -17.90 9.47
CA TYR A 79 -9.24 -16.55 9.73
C TYR A 79 -9.35 -16.25 11.23
N ALA A 80 -9.81 -17.21 12.03
CA ALA A 80 -9.92 -17.06 13.49
C ALA A 80 -8.56 -16.87 14.18
N ASN A 81 -7.48 -17.37 13.58
CA ASN A 81 -6.12 -17.21 14.09
C ASN A 81 -5.46 -15.87 13.73
N ARG A 82 -6.05 -15.10 12.81
CA ARG A 82 -5.52 -13.79 12.41
C ARG A 82 -5.65 -12.76 13.54
N LEU A 83 -4.61 -11.96 13.74
CA LEU A 83 -4.60 -10.88 14.75
C LEU A 83 -5.80 -9.93 14.61
N SER A 84 -6.17 -9.55 13.38
CA SER A 84 -7.32 -8.67 13.12
C SER A 84 -8.66 -9.23 13.60
N SER A 85 -8.79 -10.56 13.71
CA SER A 85 -10.02 -11.21 14.17
C SER A 85 -10.11 -11.30 15.69
N ARG A 86 -9.00 -11.06 16.41
CA ARG A 86 -8.87 -11.17 17.87
C ARG A 86 -8.65 -9.83 18.56
N THR A 87 -8.36 -8.79 17.80
CA THR A 87 -8.09 -7.43 18.30
C THR A 87 -9.30 -6.55 18.04
N VAL A 88 -9.77 -5.85 19.07
CA VAL A 88 -10.84 -4.85 18.98
C VAL A 88 -10.24 -3.47 19.24
N LEU A 89 -10.58 -2.50 18.39
CA LEU A 89 -10.19 -1.10 18.55
C LEU A 89 -11.33 -0.31 19.21
N PHE A 90 -11.04 0.41 20.28
CA PHE A 90 -11.94 1.36 20.91
C PHE A 90 -11.48 2.78 20.59
N SER A 91 -12.27 3.54 19.85
CA SER A 91 -11.90 4.87 19.34
C SER A 91 -12.19 6.02 20.31
N SER A 92 -13.05 5.84 21.32
CA SER A 92 -13.46 6.93 22.21
C SER A 92 -13.55 6.45 23.66
N VAL A 93 -12.39 6.34 24.29
CA VAL A 93 -12.27 5.87 25.69
C VAL A 93 -12.10 7.08 26.61
N PRO A 94 -12.96 7.27 27.64
CA PRO A 94 -12.77 8.36 28.60
C PRO A 94 -11.42 8.23 29.32
N GLN A 95 -10.83 9.37 29.68
CA GLN A 95 -9.48 9.43 30.29
C GLN A 95 -9.36 8.58 31.56
N ASP A 96 -10.44 8.49 32.35
CA ASP A 96 -10.49 7.67 33.57
C ASP A 96 -10.28 6.17 33.31
N TYR A 97 -10.60 5.71 32.10
CA TYR A 97 -10.50 4.31 31.67
C TYR A 97 -9.26 4.03 30.80
N LEU A 98 -8.39 5.02 30.55
CA LEU A 98 -7.10 4.83 29.85
C LEU A 98 -6.02 4.23 30.76
N ASP A 99 -6.37 3.14 31.44
CA ASP A 99 -5.49 2.38 32.32
C ASP A 99 -5.64 0.89 32.02
N GLU A 100 -4.51 0.21 31.81
CA GLU A 100 -4.49 -1.21 31.47
C GLU A 100 -5.17 -2.07 32.54
N LYS A 101 -4.96 -1.78 33.84
CA LYS A 101 -5.55 -2.55 34.94
C LYS A 101 -7.06 -2.38 34.99
N LYS A 102 -7.56 -1.17 34.77
CA LYS A 102 -9.00 -0.89 34.73
C LYS A 102 -9.66 -1.59 33.53
N LEU A 103 -9.05 -1.51 32.35
CA LEU A 103 -9.55 -2.19 31.15
C LEU A 103 -9.56 -3.72 31.32
N ARG A 104 -8.50 -4.30 31.87
CA ARG A 104 -8.44 -5.73 32.19
C ARG A 104 -9.52 -6.15 33.19
N ARG A 105 -9.77 -5.34 34.22
CA ARG A 105 -10.84 -5.59 35.20
C ARG A 105 -12.22 -5.52 34.57
N MET A 106 -12.46 -4.57 33.67
CA MET A 106 -13.75 -4.39 33.00
C MET A 106 -14.10 -5.55 32.06
N PHE A 107 -13.14 -6.03 31.26
CA PHE A 107 -13.35 -7.09 30.27
C PHE A 107 -13.09 -8.51 30.79
N GLY A 108 -12.55 -8.65 32.01
CA GLY A 108 -12.19 -9.92 32.63
C GLY A 108 -10.72 -10.28 32.41
N THR A 109 -10.00 -10.52 33.50
CA THR A 109 -8.54 -10.75 33.50
C THR A 109 -8.11 -11.93 32.64
N ASP A 110 -8.94 -12.97 32.55
CA ASP A 110 -8.62 -14.20 31.81
C ASP A 110 -8.97 -14.14 30.32
N ARG A 111 -9.82 -13.18 29.91
CA ARG A 111 -10.26 -13.06 28.50
C ARG A 111 -9.37 -12.12 27.68
N VAL A 112 -8.75 -11.14 28.34
CA VAL A 112 -7.90 -10.15 27.67
C VAL A 112 -6.44 -10.55 27.76
N LYS A 113 -5.88 -10.95 26.61
CA LYS A 113 -4.46 -11.31 26.53
C LYS A 113 -3.55 -10.06 26.62
N ASN A 114 -3.78 -9.09 25.75
CA ASN A 114 -2.96 -7.88 25.63
C ASN A 114 -3.86 -6.65 25.56
N VAL A 115 -3.43 -5.56 26.21
CA VAL A 115 -4.04 -4.24 26.11
C VAL A 115 -2.98 -3.29 25.56
N TRP A 116 -3.36 -2.51 24.56
CA TRP A 116 -2.49 -1.54 23.92
C TRP A 116 -3.19 -0.19 24.01
N ILE A 117 -2.57 0.77 24.69
CA ILE A 117 -3.09 2.13 24.82
C ILE A 117 -2.39 2.99 23.77
N ALA A 118 -3.17 3.65 22.92
CA ALA A 118 -2.63 4.58 21.95
C ALA A 118 -2.05 5.80 22.67
N THR A 119 -0.82 6.14 22.33
CA THR A 119 -0.12 7.34 22.81
C THR A 119 0.12 8.27 21.62
N ASP A 120 0.39 9.54 21.91
CA ASP A 120 0.68 10.55 20.89
C ASP A 120 2.08 10.29 20.32
N THR A 121 2.15 9.71 19.11
CA THR A 121 3.42 9.30 18.48
C THR A 121 3.95 10.32 17.47
N SER A 122 3.42 11.55 17.41
CA SER A 122 3.82 12.52 16.37
C SER A 122 5.33 12.82 16.38
N GLU A 123 5.94 13.03 17.55
CA GLU A 123 7.39 13.28 17.66
C GLU A 123 8.22 12.05 17.27
N LEU A 124 7.77 10.86 17.68
CA LEU A 124 8.43 9.60 17.30
C LEU A 124 8.36 9.38 15.79
N GLU A 125 7.22 9.63 15.18
CA GLU A 125 7.01 9.50 13.74
C GLU A 125 7.91 10.46 12.95
N GLU A 126 8.03 11.71 13.40
CA GLU A 126 8.95 12.69 12.79
C GLU A 126 10.41 12.21 12.85
N LYS A 127 10.88 11.78 14.02
CA LYS A 127 12.26 11.24 14.17
C LYS A 127 12.50 10.01 13.30
N VAL A 128 11.53 9.09 13.22
CA VAL A 128 11.63 7.89 12.38
C VAL A 128 11.69 8.26 10.90
N LYS A 129 10.86 9.22 10.48
CA LYS A 129 10.83 9.74 9.11
C LYS A 129 12.15 10.42 8.73
N ASP A 130 12.73 11.20 9.64
CA ASP A 130 14.03 11.83 9.44
C ASP A 130 15.15 10.79 9.29
N ARG A 131 15.11 9.73 10.12
CA ARG A 131 16.05 8.60 10.02
C ARG A 131 15.89 7.85 8.70
N ASP A 132 14.67 7.59 8.25
CA ASP A 132 14.40 6.93 6.96
C ASP A 132 14.85 7.81 5.78
N ALA A 133 14.65 9.13 5.87
CA ALA A 133 15.13 10.08 4.87
C ALA A 133 16.66 10.13 4.82
N ALA A 134 17.35 10.09 5.97
CA ALA A 134 18.80 10.00 6.04
C ALA A 134 19.30 8.67 5.46
N ALA A 135 18.66 7.55 5.78
CA ALA A 135 18.99 6.24 5.22
C ALA A 135 18.84 6.19 3.69
N MET A 136 17.75 6.72 3.15
CA MET A 136 17.55 6.79 1.71
C MET A 136 18.60 7.68 1.01
N LYS A 137 19.01 8.79 1.65
CA LYS A 137 20.12 9.62 1.15
C LYS A 137 21.46 8.86 1.19
N LEU A 138 21.71 8.09 2.24
CA LEU A 138 22.91 7.26 2.38
C LEU A 138 22.97 6.23 1.25
N GLU A 139 21.90 5.48 1.03
CA GLU A 139 21.81 4.48 -0.05
C GLU A 139 22.01 5.11 -1.43
N GLY A 140 21.40 6.26 -1.69
CA GLY A 140 21.57 6.99 -2.95
C GLY A 140 23.01 7.48 -3.16
N ALA A 141 23.66 7.97 -2.11
CA ALA A 141 25.04 8.44 -2.15
C ALA A 141 26.04 7.29 -2.31
N GLU A 142 25.88 6.20 -1.55
CA GLU A 142 26.72 5.00 -1.68
C GLU A 142 26.55 4.35 -3.06
N THR A 143 25.32 4.25 -3.58
CA THR A 143 25.08 3.75 -4.94
C THR A 143 25.78 4.62 -5.98
N SER A 144 25.75 5.94 -5.81
CA SER A 144 26.43 6.88 -6.71
C SER A 144 27.95 6.72 -6.63
N LEU A 145 28.49 6.56 -5.43
CA LEU A 145 29.92 6.31 -5.20
C LEU A 145 30.37 5.01 -5.87
N ILE A 146 29.60 3.92 -5.70
CA ILE A 146 29.89 2.61 -6.33
C ILE A 146 29.84 2.72 -7.85
N LYS A 147 28.83 3.40 -8.42
CA LYS A 147 28.76 3.63 -9.88
C LYS A 147 29.97 4.39 -10.39
N GLN A 148 30.37 5.46 -9.72
CA GLN A 148 31.56 6.24 -10.08
C GLN A 148 32.84 5.40 -9.99
N ALA A 149 33.01 4.65 -8.90
CA ALA A 149 34.14 3.76 -8.70
C ALA A 149 34.23 2.72 -9.83
N ASN A 150 33.11 2.08 -10.18
CA ASN A 150 33.05 1.10 -11.28
C ASN A 150 33.36 1.71 -12.64
N VAL A 151 32.86 2.92 -12.93
CA VAL A 151 33.19 3.64 -14.17
C VAL A 151 34.68 3.95 -14.24
N ASN A 152 35.28 4.41 -13.15
CA ASN A 152 36.71 4.75 -13.09
C ASN A 152 37.58 3.50 -13.20
N ARG A 153 37.20 2.42 -12.50
CA ARG A 153 37.86 1.11 -12.60
C ARG A 153 37.82 0.56 -14.03
N ASN A 154 36.65 0.56 -14.67
CA ASN A 154 36.53 0.10 -16.07
C ASN A 154 37.35 0.96 -17.05
N LYS A 155 37.47 2.27 -16.81
CA LYS A 155 38.33 3.14 -17.62
C LYS A 155 39.81 2.83 -17.40
N ALA A 156 40.22 2.50 -16.17
CA ALA A 156 41.60 2.14 -15.86
C ALA A 156 41.97 0.77 -16.44
N LEU A 157 41.11 -0.25 -16.28
CA LEU A 157 41.30 -1.59 -16.85
C LEU A 157 41.40 -1.58 -18.38
N LYS A 158 40.65 -0.71 -19.06
CA LYS A 158 40.77 -0.52 -20.52
C LYS A 158 42.12 0.07 -20.94
N LYS A 159 42.78 0.84 -20.08
CA LYS A 159 44.08 1.47 -20.35
C LYS A 159 45.25 0.59 -19.94
N ASN A 160 45.10 -0.19 -18.87
CA ASN A 160 46.10 -1.12 -18.35
C ASN A 160 45.37 -2.33 -17.75
N ALA A 161 45.61 -3.52 -18.31
CA ALA A 161 44.96 -4.76 -17.88
C ALA A 161 45.29 -5.14 -16.42
N ASN A 162 46.44 -4.69 -15.89
CA ASN A 162 46.87 -4.97 -14.51
C ASN A 162 46.61 -3.77 -13.57
N ALA A 163 45.71 -2.85 -13.94
CA ALA A 163 45.43 -1.65 -13.14
C ALA A 163 44.89 -1.96 -11.73
N ASP A 164 44.16 -3.08 -11.55
CA ASP A 164 43.68 -3.50 -10.23
C ASP A 164 44.88 -3.84 -9.31
N GLU A 165 45.81 -4.69 -9.76
CA GLU A 165 46.99 -5.13 -8.98
C GLU A 165 47.94 -3.97 -8.64
N GLN A 166 48.10 -3.01 -9.56
CA GLN A 166 48.97 -1.86 -9.35
C GLN A 166 48.43 -0.89 -8.29
N LEU A 167 47.10 -0.74 -8.20
CA LEU A 167 46.46 0.07 -7.16
C LEU A 167 46.34 -0.66 -5.82
N GLU A 168 46.27 -2.00 -5.82
CA GLU A 168 46.39 -2.78 -4.59
C GLU A 168 47.77 -2.68 -3.96
N ALA A 169 48.84 -2.67 -4.77
CA ALA A 169 50.21 -2.54 -4.30
C ALA A 169 50.61 -1.12 -3.83
N ALA A 170 49.85 -0.09 -4.23
CA ALA A 170 50.15 1.32 -3.96
C ALA A 170 49.34 1.94 -2.80
N GLY A 171 48.44 1.19 -2.14
CA GLY A 171 47.45 1.75 -1.23
C GLY A 171 47.93 1.97 0.21
N ASP A 172 48.35 3.19 0.54
CA ASP A 172 48.34 3.72 1.91
C ASP A 172 46.88 3.90 2.37
N HIS A 173 46.51 3.24 3.46
CA HIS A 173 45.15 3.17 3.99
C HIS A 173 44.80 4.43 4.79
N THR A 174 44.62 5.56 4.12
CA THR A 174 44.19 6.79 4.80
C THR A 174 42.65 6.96 4.76
N GLU A 175 42.06 6.61 5.91
CA GLU A 175 40.88 7.22 6.56
C GLU A 175 39.46 6.84 6.13
N SER A 176 39.22 6.10 5.05
CA SER A 176 37.86 5.62 4.75
C SER A 176 37.93 4.20 4.22
N GLY A 177 37.76 3.21 5.08
CA GLY A 177 37.86 1.77 4.80
C GLY A 177 36.85 1.18 3.79
N SER A 178 36.50 1.90 2.72
CA SER A 178 35.67 1.39 1.62
C SER A 178 36.54 1.09 0.40
N VAL A 179 36.32 -0.07 -0.22
CA VAL A 179 36.99 -0.50 -1.46
C VAL A 179 36.82 0.53 -2.60
N ALA A 180 35.76 1.35 -2.54
CA ALA A 180 35.50 2.43 -3.48
C ALA A 180 36.52 3.60 -3.39
N ALA A 181 37.18 3.79 -2.25
CA ALA A 181 38.21 4.82 -2.07
C ALA A 181 39.45 4.60 -2.95
N ARG A 182 39.66 3.38 -3.47
CA ARG A 182 40.72 3.06 -4.44
C ARG A 182 40.53 3.76 -5.78
N TRP A 183 39.28 3.98 -6.19
CA TRP A 183 38.93 4.44 -7.53
C TRP A 183 38.29 5.84 -7.56
N VAL A 184 37.99 6.41 -6.39
CA VAL A 184 37.32 7.70 -6.25
C VAL A 184 38.06 8.53 -5.21
N LYS A 185 38.50 9.73 -5.60
CA LYS A 185 39.15 10.67 -4.67
C LYS A 185 38.13 11.25 -3.70
N PRO A 186 38.53 11.64 -2.47
CA PRO A 186 37.62 12.25 -1.50
C PRO A 186 36.84 13.46 -2.02
N LYS A 187 37.44 14.24 -2.93
CA LYS A 187 36.80 15.44 -3.53
C LYS A 187 35.64 15.12 -4.49
N ASP A 188 35.64 13.91 -5.06
CA ASP A 188 34.62 13.48 -6.03
C ASP A 188 33.42 12.80 -5.34
N ARG A 189 33.44 12.70 -4.01
CA ARG A 189 32.36 12.09 -3.25
C ARG A 189 31.05 12.87 -3.37
N PRO A 190 29.90 12.17 -3.37
CA PRO A 190 28.60 12.82 -3.37
C PRO A 190 28.44 13.76 -2.17
N THR A 191 28.08 15.01 -2.46
CA THR A 191 27.92 16.07 -1.46
C THR A 191 26.56 16.71 -1.62
N HIS A 192 25.97 17.18 -0.52
CA HIS A 192 24.74 17.96 -0.54
C HIS A 192 24.87 19.19 0.36
N ARG A 193 23.91 20.12 0.25
CA ARG A 193 23.80 21.28 1.13
C ARG A 193 22.69 21.05 2.14
N LEU A 194 22.96 21.36 3.40
CA LEU A 194 21.99 21.21 4.50
C LEU A 194 20.71 22.04 4.32
N LYS A 195 20.84 23.21 3.69
CA LYS A 195 19.73 24.08 3.30
C LYS A 195 19.85 24.40 1.83
N PHE A 196 18.72 24.40 1.13
CA PHE A 196 18.67 24.79 -0.27
C PHE A 196 19.26 26.20 -0.40
N LEU A 197 20.34 26.32 -1.20
CA LEU A 197 21.09 27.55 -1.52
C LEU A 197 21.97 28.18 -0.41
N ILE A 198 21.61 28.17 0.87
CA ILE A 198 22.36 28.90 1.92
C ILE A 198 23.20 27.96 2.82
N GLY A 199 22.98 26.65 2.75
CA GLY A 199 23.61 25.69 3.66
C GLY A 199 25.07 25.33 3.34
N LYS A 200 25.81 24.95 4.39
CA LYS A 200 27.14 24.34 4.28
C LYS A 200 27.07 23.09 3.40
N LYS A 201 28.04 22.95 2.49
CA LYS A 201 28.24 21.75 1.67
C LYS A 201 28.91 20.69 2.54
N VAL A 202 28.27 19.53 2.68
CA VAL A 202 28.75 18.41 3.49
C VAL A 202 28.84 17.15 2.63
N ASP A 203 29.73 16.23 3.01
CA ASP A 203 29.76 14.88 2.45
C ASP A 203 28.45 14.17 2.85
N THR A 204 27.74 13.63 1.86
CA THR A 204 26.42 13.05 2.09
C THR A 204 26.50 11.74 2.88
N ILE A 205 27.57 10.96 2.70
CA ILE A 205 27.73 9.65 3.34
C ILE A 205 28.06 9.86 4.81
N ASP A 206 29.05 10.70 5.11
CA ASP A 206 29.48 10.95 6.49
C ASP A 206 28.37 11.65 7.28
N TRP A 207 27.70 12.63 6.68
CA TRP A 207 26.55 13.30 7.30
C TRP A 207 25.42 12.31 7.59
N ALA A 208 25.03 11.47 6.62
CA ALA A 208 23.91 10.56 6.83
C ALA A 208 24.22 9.47 7.87
N ARG A 209 25.46 8.99 7.94
CA ARG A 209 25.90 8.04 8.99
C ARG A 209 25.82 8.66 10.38
N ALA A 210 26.37 9.87 10.55
CA ALA A 210 26.32 10.59 11.82
C ALA A 210 24.87 10.91 12.23
N GLU A 211 24.01 11.29 11.28
CA GLU A 211 22.61 11.59 11.57
C GLU A 211 21.83 10.34 11.99
N ILE A 212 22.04 9.20 11.34
CA ILE A 212 21.44 7.92 11.74
C ILE A 212 21.94 7.49 13.13
N GLU A 213 23.23 7.65 13.39
CA GLU A 213 23.84 7.32 14.69
C GLU A 213 23.27 8.19 15.82
N ARG A 214 22.98 9.47 15.55
CA ARG A 214 22.30 10.38 16.48
C ARG A 214 20.83 10.02 16.71
N LEU A 215 20.09 9.73 15.63
CA LEU A 215 18.65 9.48 15.70
C LEU A 215 18.29 8.11 16.28
N ASN A 216 19.10 7.08 16.08
CA ASN A 216 18.84 5.74 16.59
C ASN A 216 18.62 5.65 18.12
N PRO A 217 19.48 6.22 18.98
CA PRO A 217 19.26 6.20 20.42
C PRO A 217 18.04 7.06 20.82
N GLU A 218 17.83 8.22 20.19
CA GLU A 218 16.67 9.07 20.45
C GLU A 218 15.35 8.35 20.12
N ILE A 219 15.28 7.68 18.97
CA ILE A 219 14.13 6.87 18.57
C ILE A 219 13.91 5.72 19.56
N LYS A 220 14.99 5.05 20.00
CA LYS A 220 14.89 3.94 20.95
C LYS A 220 14.36 4.40 22.30
N GLU A 221 14.85 5.52 22.82
CA GLU A 221 14.39 6.11 24.06
C GLU A 221 12.89 6.48 23.96
N GLU A 222 12.48 7.16 22.88
CA GLU A 222 11.07 7.49 22.66
C GLU A 222 10.20 6.23 22.55
N GLN A 223 10.65 5.21 21.80
CA GLN A 223 9.94 3.93 21.72
C GLN A 223 9.78 3.25 23.08
N GLU A 224 10.79 3.34 23.95
CA GLU A 224 10.71 2.81 25.31
C GLU A 224 9.69 3.57 26.15
N LYS A 225 9.66 4.92 26.08
CA LYS A 225 8.63 5.77 26.73
C LYS A 225 7.20 5.38 26.31
N HIS A 226 6.99 5.12 25.01
CA HIS A 226 5.70 4.66 24.50
C HIS A 226 5.34 3.24 24.98
N ARG A 227 6.31 2.33 25.08
CA ARG A 227 6.07 0.95 25.57
C ARG A 227 5.66 0.90 27.03
N VAL A 228 6.24 1.75 27.88
CA VAL A 228 5.87 1.84 29.30
C VAL A 228 4.61 2.66 29.55
N ALA A 229 3.98 3.18 28.49
CA ALA A 229 2.79 4.04 28.53
C ALA A 229 2.97 5.31 29.37
N ASP A 230 4.20 5.84 29.42
CA ASP A 230 4.58 7.09 30.09
C ASP A 230 4.34 8.33 29.19
N ALA A 231 4.21 8.11 27.89
CA ALA A 231 3.82 9.15 26.94
C ALA A 231 2.34 9.57 27.08
N LYS A 232 2.02 10.78 26.59
CA LYS A 232 0.65 11.32 26.59
C LYS A 232 -0.31 10.35 25.89
N LYS A 233 -1.30 9.87 26.63
CA LYS A 233 -2.32 8.94 26.13
C LYS A 233 -3.37 9.70 25.33
N VAL A 234 -3.83 9.08 24.25
CA VAL A 234 -4.81 9.66 23.34
C VAL A 234 -6.16 8.95 23.56
N SER A 235 -7.19 9.71 23.94
CA SER A 235 -8.55 9.17 24.16
C SER A 235 -9.36 9.00 22.88
N ALA A 236 -8.98 9.72 21.82
CA ALA A 236 -9.66 9.74 20.54
C ALA A 236 -8.64 9.74 19.40
N VAL A 237 -8.70 8.70 18.56
CA VAL A 237 -8.00 8.60 17.27
C VAL A 237 -9.05 8.59 16.17
#